data_AF-A0A2U9ICR1-F1
#
_entry.id   AF-A0A2U9ICR1-F1
#
_cell.length_a   1.000
_cell.length_b   1.000
_cell.length_c   1.000
_cell.angle_alpha   90.00
_cell.angle_beta   90.00
_cell.angle_gamma   90.00
#
_symmetry.space_group_name_H-M   'P 1'
#
loop_
_entity.id
_entity.type
_entity.pdbx_description
1 polymer ?
#
loop_
_entity_poly.entity_id
_entity_poly.type
_entity_poly.pdbx_seq_one_letter_code
_entity_poly.pdbx_strand_id
1 'polypeptide(L)'
;MDRIGLIAILLMILVTGVTFGLYQINYQGFTHLTNYSKIPAYVLTGTKLYSNGTLFLQIANTAGSDTYGGFVVLVQILYPNGSVLYEWGPSQLSHIPSSDIINEFPLHPVHSNKFALVVPLGQNATVILQAPFHIQPGKYIVRAYDVDGDYESYGIKFQVTVQVI
;
A
#
# COMPACT_ATOMS: atom_id res chain seq x y z
N MET A 1 -31.97 15.71 40.44
CA MET A 1 -30.66 15.16 40.03
C MET A 1 -29.58 15.90 40.79
N ASP A 2 -28.64 15.20 41.40
CA ASP A 2 -27.54 15.83 42.13
C ASP A 2 -26.49 16.40 41.16
N ARG A 3 -25.57 17.21 41.69
CA ARG A 3 -24.53 17.86 40.87
C ARG A 3 -23.67 16.85 40.12
N ILE A 4 -23.38 15.71 40.76
CA ILE A 4 -22.58 14.64 40.17
C ILE A 4 -23.33 14.01 38.99
N GLY A 5 -24.62 13.68 39.16
CA GLY A 5 -25.45 13.17 38.07
C GLY A 5 -25.55 14.13 36.89
N LEU A 6 -25.68 15.44 37.15
CA LEU A 6 -25.70 16.44 36.08
C LEU A 6 -24.38 16.50 35.31
N ILE A 7 -23.24 16.50 36.02
CA ILE A 7 -21.91 16.50 35.41
C ILE A 7 -21.70 15.23 34.58
N ALA A 8 -22.12 14.07 35.10
CA ALA A 8 -22.00 12.80 34.40
C ALA A 8 -22.77 12.80 33.07
N ILE A 9 -24.00 13.32 33.04
CA ILE A 9 -24.80 13.42 31.81
C ILE A 9 -24.14 14.39 30.81
N LEU A 10 -23.67 15.55 31.27
CA LEU A 10 -23.02 16.52 30.39
C LEU A 10 -21.74 15.94 29.76
N LEU A 11 -20.94 15.22 30.55
CA LEU A 11 -19.75 14.53 30.05
C LEU A 11 -20.12 13.41 29.06
N MET A 12 -21.17 12.64 29.34
CA MET A 12 -21.65 11.60 28.42
C MET A 12 -22.06 12.20 27.07
N ILE A 13 -22.83 13.28 27.07
CA ILE A 13 -23.24 13.98 25.84
C ILE A 13 -22.01 14.53 25.12
N LEU A 14 -21.07 15.14 25.84
CA LEU A 14 -19.84 15.68 25.25
C LEU A 14 -19.01 14.58 24.57
N VAL A 15 -18.70 13.50 25.29
CA VAL A 15 -17.89 12.38 24.78
C VAL A 15 -18.60 11.71 23.60
N THR A 16 -19.92 11.54 23.68
CA THR A 16 -20.72 11.01 22.57
C THR A 16 -20.65 11.95 21.38
N GLY A 17 -20.90 13.25 21.56
CA GLY A 17 -20.83 14.25 20.50
C GLY A 17 -19.46 14.31 19.83
N VAL A 18 -18.37 14.28 20.62
CA VAL A 18 -17.00 14.23 20.10
C VAL A 18 -16.76 12.95 19.33
N THR A 19 -17.15 11.79 19.86
CA THR A 19 -17.00 10.49 19.19
C THR A 19 -17.70 10.49 17.84
N PHE A 20 -18.99 10.85 17.80
CA PHE A 20 -19.74 10.94 16.56
C PHE A 20 -19.17 11.99 15.60
N GLY A 21 -18.76 13.15 16.11
CA GLY A 21 -18.11 14.20 15.31
C GLY A 21 -16.83 13.71 14.63
N LEU A 22 -15.97 12.99 15.36
CA LEU A 22 -14.76 12.40 14.79
C LEU A 22 -15.07 11.33 13.75
N TYR A 23 -16.11 10.51 13.95
CA TYR A 23 -16.55 9.57 12.91
C TYR A 23 -16.98 10.28 11.63
N GLN A 24 -17.63 11.44 11.75
CA GLN A 24 -18.01 12.25 10.59
C GLN A 24 -16.80 12.85 9.89
N ILE A 25 -15.85 13.41 10.64
CA ILE A 25 -14.64 14.04 10.08
C ILE A 25 -13.76 13.00 9.39
N ASN A 26 -13.55 11.84 10.02
CA ASN A 26 -12.58 10.86 9.55
C ASN A 26 -13.16 9.86 8.54
N TYR A 27 -14.46 9.55 8.61
CA TYR A 27 -15.09 8.51 7.79
C TYR A 27 -16.31 9.00 7.02
N GLN A 28 -16.64 10.30 7.09
CA GLN A 28 -17.70 10.90 6.29
C GLN A 28 -19.08 10.23 6.47
N GLY A 29 -19.38 9.76 7.69
CA GLY A 29 -20.47 8.81 7.98
C GLY A 29 -21.90 9.22 7.59
N PHE A 30 -22.21 10.51 7.47
CA PHE A 30 -23.52 11.03 7.02
C PHE A 30 -23.52 11.48 5.55
N THR A 31 -22.38 11.39 4.88
CA THR A 31 -22.21 11.78 3.48
C THR A 31 -21.65 10.60 2.69
N HIS A 32 -20.46 10.72 2.10
CA HIS A 32 -19.81 9.64 1.39
C HIS A 32 -19.00 8.75 2.35
N LEU A 33 -19.69 7.81 3.01
CA LEU A 33 -19.08 6.88 3.97
C LEU A 33 -17.81 6.25 3.40
N THR A 34 -16.68 6.66 3.96
CA THR A 34 -15.35 6.18 3.57
C THR A 34 -14.97 5.04 4.48
N ASN A 35 -14.81 3.85 3.90
CA ASN A 35 -14.32 2.68 4.60
C ASN A 35 -12.88 2.40 4.15
N TYR A 36 -11.91 2.75 5.00
CA TYR A 36 -10.49 2.50 4.75
C TYR A 36 -10.12 1.01 4.82
N SER A 37 -10.99 0.14 5.34
CA SER A 37 -10.77 -1.31 5.37
C SER A 37 -11.24 -2.04 4.11
N LYS A 38 -11.66 -1.30 3.07
CA LYS A 38 -12.25 -1.86 1.85
C LYS A 38 -11.26 -2.02 0.71
N ILE A 39 -10.55 -0.95 0.36
CA ILE A 39 -9.65 -0.89 -0.80
C ILE A 39 -8.23 -0.76 -0.25
N PRO A 40 -7.24 -1.53 -0.72
CA PRO A 40 -5.87 -1.39 -0.24
C PRO A 40 -5.22 -0.11 -0.77
N ALA A 41 -4.17 0.34 -0.09
CA ALA A 41 -3.37 1.48 -0.50
C ALA A 41 -1.89 1.20 -0.27
N TYR A 42 -1.07 1.33 -1.31
CA TYR A 42 0.35 1.01 -1.22
C TYR A 42 1.23 2.26 -1.25
N VAL A 43 2.21 2.30 -0.35
CA VAL A 43 3.27 3.31 -0.34
C VAL A 43 4.57 2.64 -0.76
N LEU A 44 5.24 3.21 -1.77
CA LEU A 44 6.47 2.64 -2.35
C LEU A 44 7.76 3.39 -1.96
N THR A 45 7.67 4.26 -0.95
CA THR A 45 8.79 5.11 -0.52
C THR A 45 9.98 4.29 -0.09
N GLY A 46 11.17 4.60 -0.61
CA GLY A 46 12.41 3.86 -0.33
C GLY A 46 12.78 2.85 -1.41
N THR A 47 11.94 2.65 -2.42
CA THR A 47 12.24 1.83 -3.60
C THR A 47 13.51 2.30 -4.31
N LYS A 48 14.35 1.35 -4.72
CA LYS A 48 15.61 1.60 -5.45
C LYS A 48 15.67 0.74 -6.70
N LEU A 49 16.10 1.34 -7.80
CA LEU A 49 16.33 0.66 -9.07
C LEU A 49 17.82 0.76 -9.43
N TYR A 50 18.43 -0.36 -9.76
CA TYR A 50 19.84 -0.46 -10.09
C TYR A 50 20.07 -0.69 -11.58
N SER A 51 21.22 -0.26 -12.10
CA SER A 51 21.57 -0.34 -13.52
C SER A 51 21.74 -1.76 -14.05
N ASN A 52 21.95 -2.75 -13.17
CA ASN A 52 21.94 -4.16 -13.51
C ASN A 52 20.52 -4.76 -13.65
N GLY A 53 19.46 -3.95 -13.53
CA GLY A 53 18.07 -4.39 -13.64
C GLY A 53 17.45 -4.87 -12.33
N THR A 54 18.18 -4.86 -11.21
CA THR A 54 17.62 -5.20 -9.90
C THR A 54 16.73 -4.07 -9.39
N LEU A 55 15.50 -4.40 -8.99
CA LEU A 55 14.56 -3.51 -8.33
C LEU A 55 14.39 -3.97 -6.87
N PHE A 56 14.76 -3.11 -5.93
CA PHE A 56 14.35 -3.24 -4.54
C PHE A 56 13.07 -2.45 -4.37
N LEU A 57 11.94 -3.13 -4.52
CA LEU A 57 10.61 -2.57 -4.33
C LEU A 57 10.34 -2.47 -2.85
N GLN A 58 10.38 -1.26 -2.29
CA GLN A 58 9.79 -1.03 -0.97
C GLN A 58 8.28 -0.98 -1.14
N ILE A 59 7.54 -1.73 -0.35
CA ILE A 59 6.09 -1.71 -0.39
C ILE A 59 5.49 -1.85 1.01
N ALA A 60 4.65 -0.89 1.37
CA ALA A 60 3.87 -0.90 2.60
C ALA A 60 2.38 -0.75 2.29
N ASN A 61 1.53 -1.56 2.92
CA ASN A 61 0.08 -1.44 2.77
C ASN A 61 -0.53 -0.61 3.92
N THR A 62 -1.08 0.55 3.61
CA THR A 62 -1.57 1.53 4.59
C THR A 62 -3.09 1.56 4.73
N ALA A 63 -3.83 0.83 3.89
CA ALA A 63 -5.29 0.71 3.95
C ALA A 63 -5.73 -0.67 3.42
N GLY A 64 -7.04 -0.96 3.47
CA GLY A 64 -7.61 -2.21 2.99
C GLY A 64 -7.91 -3.22 4.09
N SER A 65 -8.31 -4.43 3.68
CA SER A 65 -8.80 -5.46 4.59
C SER A 65 -7.67 -6.05 5.45
N ASP A 66 -7.88 -6.11 6.76
CA ASP A 66 -6.95 -6.75 7.70
C ASP A 66 -6.93 -8.28 7.53
N THR A 67 -8.03 -8.87 7.04
CA THR A 67 -8.15 -10.33 6.90
C THR A 67 -7.29 -10.90 5.77
N TYR A 68 -7.16 -10.17 4.67
CA TYR A 68 -6.53 -10.68 3.44
C TYR A 68 -5.43 -9.78 2.87
N GLY A 69 -5.32 -8.53 3.34
CA GLY A 69 -4.41 -7.56 2.76
C GLY A 69 -4.83 -7.08 1.38
N GLY A 70 -3.83 -6.57 0.66
CA GLY A 70 -3.94 -6.24 -0.75
C GLY A 70 -3.17 -7.23 -1.63
N PHE A 71 -3.50 -7.27 -2.92
CA PHE A 71 -3.01 -8.25 -3.89
C PHE A 71 -2.35 -7.55 -5.07
N VAL A 72 -1.04 -7.34 -4.99
CA VAL A 72 -0.29 -6.69 -6.07
C VAL A 72 -0.09 -7.68 -7.21
N VAL A 73 -0.66 -7.36 -8.37
CA VAL A 73 -0.69 -8.22 -9.56
C VAL A 73 0.16 -7.70 -10.71
N LEU A 74 0.57 -6.43 -10.66
CA LEU A 74 1.44 -5.84 -11.66
C LEU A 74 2.37 -4.83 -11.02
N VAL A 75 3.66 -4.93 -11.32
CA VAL A 75 4.67 -3.92 -11.01
C VAL A 75 5.34 -3.50 -12.30
N GLN A 76 5.42 -2.20 -12.57
CA GLN A 76 6.00 -1.65 -13.79
C GLN A 76 7.17 -0.72 -13.45
N ILE A 77 8.18 -0.74 -14.32
CA ILE A 77 9.14 0.34 -14.48
C ILE A 77 8.71 1.13 -15.71
N LEU A 78 8.52 2.43 -15.54
CA LEU A 78 8.06 3.35 -16.57
C LEU A 78 9.14 4.40 -16.83
N TYR A 79 9.24 4.84 -18.07
CA TYR A 79 9.94 6.05 -18.42
C TYR A 79 9.19 7.29 -17.88
N PRO A 80 9.85 8.46 -17.77
CA PRO A 80 9.20 9.69 -17.30
C PRO A 80 7.99 10.13 -18.15
N ASN A 81 7.94 9.72 -19.42
CA ASN A 81 6.80 9.98 -20.32
C ASN A 81 5.62 9.01 -20.10
N GLY A 82 5.75 8.05 -19.17
CA GLY A 82 4.73 7.06 -18.84
C GLY A 82 4.74 5.78 -19.69
N SER A 83 5.63 5.63 -20.67
CA SER A 83 5.74 4.37 -21.41
C SER A 83 6.42 3.28 -20.56
N VAL A 84 6.00 2.02 -20.75
CA VAL A 84 6.52 0.86 -20.03
C VAL A 84 7.92 0.51 -20.53
N LEU A 85 8.89 0.46 -19.62
CA LEU A 85 10.20 -0.13 -19.84
C LEU A 85 10.16 -1.64 -19.61
N TYR A 86 9.60 -2.05 -18.47
CA TYR A 86 9.48 -3.45 -18.08
C TYR A 86 8.35 -3.64 -17.08
N GLU A 87 7.83 -4.86 -16.99
CA GLU A 87 6.81 -5.21 -16.02
C GLU A 87 6.96 -6.63 -15.49
N TRP A 88 6.54 -6.82 -14.24
CA TRP A 88 6.32 -8.12 -13.63
C TRP A 88 4.82 -8.33 -13.46
N GLY A 89 4.30 -9.34 -14.16
CA GLY A 89 2.89 -9.69 -14.12
C GLY A 89 2.53 -10.70 -13.02
N PRO A 90 1.26 -11.14 -12.95
CA PRO A 90 0.76 -12.01 -11.87
C PRO A 90 1.53 -13.33 -11.75
N SER A 91 1.95 -13.92 -12.88
CA SER A 91 2.71 -15.17 -12.89
C SER A 91 4.08 -15.05 -12.22
N GLN A 92 4.72 -13.89 -12.33
CA GLN A 92 6.02 -13.62 -11.70
C GLN A 92 5.84 -13.24 -10.23
N LEU A 93 4.87 -12.38 -9.92
CA LEU A 93 4.63 -11.90 -8.55
C LEU A 93 4.06 -12.99 -7.62
N SER A 94 3.44 -14.04 -8.18
CA SER A 94 2.96 -15.22 -7.45
C SER A 94 4.05 -16.25 -7.11
N HIS A 95 5.26 -16.09 -7.64
CA HIS A 95 6.35 -17.07 -7.48
C HIS A 95 7.66 -16.45 -7.01
N ILE A 96 7.59 -15.31 -6.33
CA ILE A 96 8.79 -14.68 -5.76
C ILE A 96 9.31 -15.58 -4.63
N PRO A 97 10.59 -15.99 -4.66
CA PRO A 97 11.18 -16.77 -3.58
C PRO A 97 11.08 -16.02 -2.25
N SER A 98 10.79 -16.72 -1.15
CA SER A 98 10.70 -16.07 0.16
C SER A 98 12.01 -15.41 0.60
N SER A 99 13.16 -15.86 0.07
CA SER A 99 14.46 -15.20 0.29
C SER A 99 14.55 -13.80 -0.31
N ASP A 100 13.72 -13.51 -1.31
CA ASP A 100 13.69 -12.25 -2.05
C ASP A 100 12.60 -11.31 -1.51
N ILE A 101 11.93 -11.70 -0.41
CA ILE A 101 10.94 -10.89 0.30
C ILE A 101 11.45 -10.65 1.72
N ILE A 102 12.06 -9.48 1.93
CA ILE A 102 12.63 -9.07 3.22
C ILE A 102 11.55 -8.29 3.97
N ASN A 103 10.87 -8.98 4.89
CA ASN A 103 9.83 -8.40 5.72
C ASN A 103 10.43 -7.61 6.89
N GLU A 104 9.88 -6.43 7.18
CA GLU A 104 10.24 -5.65 8.36
C GLU A 104 9.67 -6.27 9.64
N PHE A 105 8.47 -6.87 9.56
CA PHE A 105 7.78 -7.48 10.68
C PHE A 105 7.46 -8.97 10.41
N PRO A 106 7.53 -9.84 11.44
CA PRO A 106 7.33 -11.28 11.25
C PRO A 106 5.86 -11.72 11.31
N LEU A 107 4.97 -10.92 11.88
CA LEU A 107 3.53 -11.24 12.03
C LEU A 107 2.78 -10.86 10.75
N HIS A 108 2.13 -11.84 10.12
CA HIS A 108 1.43 -11.68 8.83
C HIS A 108 2.32 -11.09 7.73
N PRO A 109 3.44 -11.75 7.38
CA PRO A 109 4.41 -11.19 6.45
C PRO A 109 3.85 -11.06 5.02
N VAL A 110 4.41 -10.12 4.28
CA VAL A 110 4.33 -10.06 2.82
C VAL A 110 4.85 -11.37 2.24
N HIS A 111 4.11 -11.94 1.30
CA HIS A 111 4.45 -13.21 0.67
C HIS A 111 3.79 -13.34 -0.70
N SER A 112 4.35 -14.18 -1.57
CA SER A 112 3.67 -14.60 -2.78
C SER A 112 2.66 -15.71 -2.49
N ASN A 113 1.47 -15.62 -3.09
CA ASN A 113 0.52 -16.73 -3.16
C ASN A 113 0.34 -17.17 -4.61
N LYS A 114 -0.61 -18.08 -4.89
CA LYS A 114 -0.87 -18.61 -6.23
C LYS A 114 -1.19 -17.55 -7.31
N PHE A 115 -1.59 -16.35 -6.92
CA PHE A 115 -2.14 -15.34 -7.84
C PHE A 115 -1.40 -14.00 -7.83
N ALA A 116 -0.77 -13.61 -6.71
CA ALA A 116 -0.24 -12.27 -6.51
C ALA A 116 0.86 -12.22 -5.44
N LEU A 117 1.50 -11.06 -5.34
CA LEU A 117 2.22 -10.65 -4.13
C LEU A 117 1.19 -10.11 -3.13
N VAL A 118 1.00 -10.83 -2.02
CA VAL A 118 0.07 -10.44 -0.94
C VAL A 118 0.80 -9.50 0.01
N VAL A 119 0.21 -8.33 0.25
CA VAL A 119 0.72 -7.32 1.20
C VAL A 119 -0.34 -7.08 2.29
N PRO A 120 -0.23 -7.77 3.45
CA PRO A 120 -1.18 -7.60 4.55
C PRO A 120 -1.20 -6.16 5.08
N LEU A 121 -2.35 -5.74 5.64
CA LEU A 121 -2.50 -4.39 6.19
C LEU A 121 -1.43 -4.11 7.26
N GLY A 122 -0.82 -2.92 7.20
CA GLY A 122 0.19 -2.49 8.16
C GLY A 122 1.57 -3.12 7.97
N GLN A 123 1.74 -4.02 6.99
CA GLN A 123 3.05 -4.61 6.69
C GLN A 123 3.90 -3.73 5.81
N ASN A 124 5.20 -3.92 5.92
CA ASN A 124 6.22 -3.30 5.10
C ASN A 124 7.30 -4.33 4.73
N ALA A 125 7.70 -4.36 3.47
CA ALA A 125 8.75 -5.24 2.98
C ALA A 125 9.57 -4.61 1.87
N THR A 126 10.80 -5.10 1.73
CA THR A 126 11.57 -4.94 0.50
C THR A 126 11.43 -6.22 -0.33
N VAL A 127 10.87 -6.10 -1.52
CA VAL A 127 10.74 -7.19 -2.48
C VAL A 127 11.79 -7.01 -3.57
N ILE A 128 12.61 -8.03 -3.78
CA ILE A 128 13.68 -8.02 -4.77
C ILE A 128 13.13 -8.61 -6.07
N LEU A 129 13.09 -7.79 -7.12
CA LEU A 129 12.67 -8.18 -8.45
C LEU A 129 13.81 -7.94 -9.44
N GLN A 130 13.91 -8.79 -10.47
CA GLN A 130 14.99 -8.72 -11.45
C GLN A 130 14.44 -8.53 -12.87
N ALA A 131 14.88 -7.48 -13.54
CA ALA A 131 14.68 -7.29 -14.97
C ALA A 131 15.79 -8.04 -15.75
N PRO A 132 15.50 -8.61 -16.94
CA PRO A 132 16.45 -9.44 -17.68
C PRO A 132 17.51 -8.64 -18.46
N PHE A 133 17.65 -7.33 -18.19
CA PHE A 133 18.55 -6.44 -18.92
C PHE A 133 19.09 -5.31 -18.03
N HIS A 134 20.17 -4.69 -18.50
CA HIS A 134 20.73 -3.50 -17.89
C HIS A 134 19.86 -2.28 -18.19
N ILE A 135 19.65 -1.45 -17.19
CA ILE A 135 18.87 -0.22 -17.26
C ILE A 135 19.84 0.95 -17.29
N GLN A 136 19.67 1.84 -18.28
CA GLN A 136 20.53 3.01 -18.41
C GLN A 136 20.36 3.96 -17.22
N PRO A 137 21.43 4.70 -16.83
CA PRO A 137 21.30 5.76 -15.83
C PRO A 137 20.25 6.78 -16.24
N GLY A 138 19.39 7.17 -15.31
CA GLY A 138 18.24 8.02 -15.62
C GLY A 138 17.15 8.00 -14.55
N LYS A 139 16.12 8.84 -14.76
CA LYS A 139 14.93 8.86 -13.92
C LYS A 139 13.89 7.90 -14.46
N TYR A 140 13.28 7.14 -13.56
CA TYR A 140 12.21 6.19 -13.87
C TYR A 140 11.09 6.31 -12.84
N ILE A 141 9.91 5.82 -13.18
CA ILE A 141 8.79 5.69 -12.24
C ILE A 141 8.59 4.19 -12.00
N VAL A 142 8.56 3.78 -10.74
CA VAL A 142 8.11 2.44 -10.36
C VAL A 142 6.67 2.56 -9.92
N ARG A 143 5.80 1.70 -10.45
CA ARG A 143 4.37 1.69 -10.14
C ARG A 143 3.89 0.28 -9.84
N ALA A 144 3.04 0.13 -8.84
CA ALA A 144 2.33 -1.10 -8.51
C ALA A 144 0.83 -0.94 -8.82
N TYR A 145 0.17 -2.05 -9.11
CA TYR A 145 -1.27 -2.12 -9.32
C TYR A 145 -1.86 -3.22 -8.44
N ASP A 146 -3.00 -2.93 -7.84
CA ASP A 146 -3.79 -3.93 -7.11
C ASP A 146 -4.60 -4.81 -8.09
N VAL A 147 -5.21 -5.86 -7.56
CA VAL A 147 -5.99 -6.85 -8.32
C VAL A 147 -7.18 -6.27 -9.09
N ASP A 148 -7.69 -5.11 -8.69
CA ASP A 148 -8.74 -4.38 -9.39
C ASP A 148 -8.21 -3.55 -10.58
N GLY A 149 -6.89 -3.47 -10.74
CA GLY A 149 -6.23 -2.70 -11.79
C GLY A 149 -5.97 -1.24 -11.42
N ASP A 150 -6.30 -0.81 -10.21
CA ASP A 150 -6.02 0.54 -9.74
C ASP A 150 -4.60 0.67 -9.21
N TYR A 151 -4.01 1.85 -9.43
CA TYR A 151 -2.72 2.25 -8.88
C TYR A 151 -2.85 3.43 -7.91
N GLU A 152 -4.06 3.77 -7.50
CA GLU A 152 -4.32 4.87 -6.57
C GLU A 152 -5.57 4.59 -5.74
N SER A 153 -5.51 4.87 -4.45
CA SER A 153 -6.68 4.86 -3.57
C SER A 153 -6.52 5.89 -2.47
N TYR A 154 -7.62 6.51 -2.05
CA TYR A 154 -7.63 7.55 -1.01
C TYR A 154 -6.62 8.70 -1.23
N GLY A 155 -6.33 9.04 -2.50
CA GLY A 155 -5.34 10.06 -2.89
C GLY A 155 -3.87 9.61 -2.76
N ILE A 156 -3.62 8.33 -2.46
CA ILE A 156 -2.29 7.72 -2.40
C ILE A 156 -2.04 7.01 -3.72
N LYS A 157 -1.07 7.51 -4.50
CA LYS A 157 -0.60 6.82 -5.70
C LYS A 157 0.43 5.76 -5.35
N PHE A 158 0.25 4.55 -5.87
CA PHE A 158 1.11 3.39 -5.68
C PHE A 158 2.31 3.49 -6.64
N GLN A 159 3.00 4.63 -6.61
CA GLN A 159 4.14 4.88 -7.48
C GLN A 159 5.19 5.77 -6.82
N VAL A 160 6.42 5.66 -7.28
CA VAL A 160 7.54 6.49 -6.82
C VAL A 160 8.51 6.75 -7.97
N THR A 161 9.10 7.94 -8.00
CA THR A 161 10.19 8.25 -8.94
C THR A 161 11.52 7.80 -8.34
N VAL A 162 12.31 7.07 -9.12
CA VAL A 162 13.63 6.57 -8.74
C VAL A 162 14.70 7.11 -9.70
N GLN A 163 15.92 7.22 -9.20
CA GLN A 163 17.09 7.60 -9.99
C GLN A 163 18.03 6.39 -10.07
N VAL A 164 18.30 5.94 -11.29
CA VAL A 164 19.37 4.99 -11.59
C VAL A 164 20.66 5.79 -11.82
N ILE A 165 21.74 5.37 -11.16
CA ILE A 165 23.08 5.96 -11.28
C ILE A 165 23.99 4.97 -12.01
#